data_AF-A0A212C7N8-F1
#
_entry.id   AF-A0A212C7N8-F1
#
_cell.length_a   1.000
_cell.length_b   1.000
_cell.length_c   1.000
_cell.angle_alpha   90.00
_cell.angle_beta   90.00
_cell.angle_gamma   90.00
#
_symmetry.space_group_name_H-M   'P 1'
#
loop_
_entity.id
_entity.type
_entity.pdbx_description
1 polymer ?
#
loop_
_entity_poly.entity_id
_entity_poly.type
_entity_poly.pdbx_seq_one_letter_code
_entity_poly.pdbx_strand_id
1 'polypeptide(L)'
;MSNSNIYQVFSTSLEMVIYHLVLCSPDFSTVLNTCLNRGFSRLLDNMAEFFRPTEQDLQHGSSMNSLSSVSLPLAKIIPIINGQIQSVCSETPSHFVQDLLMMEQVKDFAANVYEAFSTPQQLEK
;
A
#
# COMPACT_ATOMS: atom_id res chain seq x y z
N MET A 1 -23.02 -1.66 -39.69
CA MET A 1 -22.99 -1.32 -38.24
C MET A 1 -22.70 -2.50 -37.31
N SER A 2 -22.43 -3.74 -37.78
CA SER A 2 -22.21 -4.88 -36.87
C SER A 2 -20.75 -5.16 -36.46
N ASN A 3 -19.76 -4.81 -37.28
CA ASN A 3 -18.38 -5.23 -37.00
C ASN A 3 -17.73 -4.50 -35.80
N SER A 4 -17.98 -3.20 -35.62
CA SER A 4 -17.42 -2.46 -34.46
C SER A 4 -17.87 -2.99 -33.10
N ASN A 5 -19.10 -3.48 -32.99
CA ASN A 5 -19.62 -3.99 -31.71
C ASN A 5 -18.93 -5.30 -31.30
N ILE A 6 -18.65 -6.18 -32.26
CA ILE A 6 -17.96 -7.45 -31.98
C ILE A 6 -16.52 -7.19 -31.55
N TYR A 7 -15.78 -6.32 -32.26
CA TYR A 7 -14.41 -5.96 -31.85
C TYR A 7 -14.37 -5.30 -30.47
N GLN A 8 -15.34 -4.43 -30.16
CA GLN A 8 -15.38 -3.76 -28.85
C GLN A 8 -15.67 -4.75 -27.70
N VAL A 9 -16.61 -5.69 -27.90
CA VAL A 9 -16.92 -6.74 -26.92
C VAL A 9 -15.75 -7.70 -26.72
N PHE A 10 -15.05 -8.07 -27.80
CA PHE A 10 -13.83 -8.88 -27.69
C PHE A 10 -12.71 -8.11 -26.99
N SER A 11 -12.54 -6.82 -27.27
CA SER A 11 -11.55 -5.96 -26.62
C SER A 11 -11.79 -5.84 -25.11
N THR A 12 -13.02 -5.55 -24.69
CA THR A 12 -13.35 -5.44 -23.25
C THR A 12 -13.28 -6.79 -22.52
N SER A 13 -13.63 -7.88 -23.20
CA SER A 13 -13.47 -9.23 -22.65
C SER A 13 -11.99 -9.62 -22.48
N LEU A 14 -11.15 -9.27 -23.45
CA LEU A 14 -9.71 -9.51 -23.39
C LEU A 14 -9.05 -8.68 -22.29
N GLU A 15 -9.41 -7.40 -22.17
CA GLU A 15 -8.96 -6.54 -21.07
C GLU A 15 -9.34 -7.15 -19.71
N MET A 16 -10.59 -7.58 -19.53
CA MET A 16 -11.03 -8.20 -18.28
C MET A 16 -10.22 -9.46 -17.94
N VAL A 17 -9.92 -10.30 -18.94
CA VAL A 17 -9.10 -11.50 -18.75
C VAL A 17 -7.65 -11.15 -18.40
N ILE A 18 -7.08 -10.12 -19.04
CA ILE A 18 -5.74 -9.62 -18.72
C ILE A 18 -5.68 -9.10 -17.29
N TYR A 19 -6.62 -8.27 -16.87
CA TYR A 19 -6.71 -7.81 -15.49
C TYR A 19 -6.84 -8.97 -14.51
N HIS A 20 -7.69 -9.96 -14.80
CA HIS A 20 -7.85 -11.11 -13.93
C HIS A 20 -6.56 -11.93 -13.83
N LEU A 21 -5.85 -12.15 -14.94
CA LEU A 21 -4.58 -12.88 -14.98
C LEU A 21 -3.50 -12.19 -14.15
N VAL A 22 -3.36 -10.87 -14.31
CA VAL A 22 -2.39 -10.06 -13.55
C VAL A 22 -2.73 -10.09 -12.06
N LEU A 23 -3.99 -9.87 -11.69
CA LEU A 23 -4.43 -9.84 -10.29
C LEU A 23 -4.34 -11.22 -9.59
N CYS A 24 -4.47 -12.32 -10.34
CA CYS A 24 -4.29 -13.67 -9.80
C CYS A 24 -2.83 -14.16 -9.85
N SER A 25 -1.90 -13.38 -10.39
CA SER A 25 -0.50 -13.78 -10.45
C SER A 25 0.14 -13.80 -9.05
N PRO A 26 1.04 -14.77 -8.77
CA PRO A 26 1.78 -14.80 -7.51
C PRO A 26 2.68 -13.58 -7.34
N ASP A 27 3.17 -13.01 -8.46
CA ASP A 27 4.00 -11.82 -8.48
C ASP A 27 3.22 -10.60 -7.99
N PHE A 28 1.97 -10.43 -8.46
CA PHE A 28 1.08 -9.39 -7.95
C PHE A 28 0.84 -9.53 -6.45
N SER A 29 0.56 -10.76 -5.98
CA SER A 29 0.36 -11.02 -4.54
C SER A 29 1.60 -10.64 -3.72
N THR A 30 2.80 -10.94 -4.22
CA THR A 30 4.06 -10.63 -3.54
C THR A 30 4.28 -9.11 -3.44
N VAL A 31 4.07 -8.38 -4.53
CA VAL A 31 4.19 -6.92 -4.56
C VAL A 31 3.14 -6.28 -3.68
N LEU A 32 1.88 -6.74 -3.76
CA LEU A 32 0.77 -6.25 -2.92
C LEU A 32 1.07 -6.46 -1.44
N ASN A 33 1.52 -7.65 -1.02
CA ASN A 33 1.90 -7.91 0.36
C ASN A 33 3.04 -6.99 0.82
N THR A 34 4.01 -6.70 -0.04
CA THR A 34 5.10 -5.77 0.27
C THR A 34 4.57 -4.36 0.49
N CYS A 35 3.68 -3.88 -0.38
CA CYS A 35 3.01 -2.58 -0.26
C CYS A 35 2.17 -2.49 1.02
N LEU A 36 1.39 -3.53 1.32
CA LEU A 36 0.57 -3.61 2.53
C LEU A 36 1.42 -3.58 3.80
N ASN A 37 2.47 -4.41 3.87
CA ASN A 37 3.38 -4.44 5.01
C ASN A 37 4.01 -3.06 5.24
N ARG A 38 4.47 -2.40 4.18
CA ARG A 38 5.05 -1.06 4.29
C ARG A 38 4.02 0.00 4.70
N GLY A 39 2.78 -0.12 4.24
CA GLY A 39 1.68 0.73 4.68
C GLY A 39 1.33 0.57 6.15
N PHE A 40 1.24 -0.66 6.65
CA PHE A 40 1.02 -0.91 8.07
C PHE A 40 2.20 -0.46 8.93
N SER A 41 3.45 -0.68 8.50
CA SER A 41 4.63 -0.15 9.21
C SER A 41 4.57 1.37 9.32
N ARG A 42 4.29 2.08 8.21
CA ARG A 42 4.15 3.55 8.22
C ARG A 42 3.02 4.01 9.13
N LEU A 43 1.87 3.34 9.10
CA LEU A 43 0.74 3.63 9.99
C LEU A 43 1.15 3.50 11.47
N LEU A 44 1.86 2.42 11.81
CA LEU A 44 2.36 2.21 13.17
C LEU A 44 3.41 3.25 13.58
N ASP A 45 4.31 3.62 12.66
CA ASP A 45 5.31 4.67 12.91
C ASP A 45 4.65 6.02 13.19
N ASN A 46 3.61 6.38 12.43
CA ASN A 46 2.82 7.58 12.67
C ASN A 46 2.08 7.51 14.02
N MET A 47 1.59 6.33 14.41
CA MET A 47 0.93 6.16 15.71
C MET A 47 1.92 6.20 16.87
N ALA A 48 3.18 5.79 16.67
CA ALA A 48 4.17 5.63 17.73
C ALA A 48 4.47 6.95 18.47
N GLU A 49 4.27 8.11 17.83
CA GLU A 49 4.44 9.41 18.48
C GLU A 49 3.49 9.62 19.66
N PHE A 50 2.27 9.06 19.59
CA PHE A 50 1.25 9.20 20.62
C PHE A 50 1.46 8.27 21.81
N PHE A 51 2.33 7.27 21.68
CA PHE A 51 2.72 6.34 22.75
C PHE A 51 4.00 6.79 23.48
N ARG A 52 4.46 8.03 23.28
CA ARG A 52 5.58 8.57 24.05
C ARG A 52 5.12 9.06 25.43
N PRO A 53 5.89 8.81 26.51
CA PRO A 53 5.61 9.37 27.83
C PRO A 53 5.53 10.90 27.74
N THR A 54 4.57 11.50 28.44
CA THR A 54 4.48 12.96 28.50
C THR A 54 5.55 13.48 29.47
N GLU A 55 6.06 14.70 29.28
CA GLU A 55 6.99 15.36 30.21
C GLU A 55 6.50 15.32 31.68
N GLN A 56 5.18 15.34 31.89
CA GLN A 56 4.56 15.23 33.21
C GLN A 56 4.71 13.85 33.87
N ASP A 57 4.75 12.77 33.07
CA ASP A 57 4.99 11.39 33.54
C ASP A 57 6.45 11.19 33.95
N LEU A 58 7.37 11.88 33.25
CA LEU A 58 8.81 11.84 33.54
C LEU A 58 9.17 12.57 34.84
N GLN A 59 8.36 13.54 35.29
CA GLN A 59 8.61 14.30 36.52
C GLN A 59 8.12 13.60 37.81
N HIS A 60 7.14 12.68 37.72
CA HIS A 60 6.55 12.00 38.89
C HIS A 60 7.04 10.56 39.09
N GLY A 61 7.84 10.00 38.18
CA GLY A 61 8.26 8.60 38.20
C GLY A 61 9.75 8.43 38.48
N SER A 62 10.06 7.90 39.66
CA SER A 62 11.37 7.33 39.98
C SER A 62 11.82 6.31 38.92
N SER A 63 13.06 6.49 38.46
CA SER A 63 13.83 5.60 37.59
C SER A 63 13.53 5.68 36.09
N MET A 64 14.58 6.09 35.37
CA MET A 64 14.80 6.16 33.92
C MET A 64 14.64 4.82 33.16
N ASN A 65 13.84 3.89 33.68
CA ASN A 65 13.80 2.49 33.24
C ASN A 65 12.53 2.12 32.45
N SER A 66 11.50 2.97 32.43
CA SER A 66 10.25 2.69 31.70
C SER A 66 10.28 3.28 30.29
N LEU A 67 11.28 2.89 29.48
CA LEU A 67 11.19 2.94 28.02
C LEU A 67 10.33 1.80 27.47
N SER A 68 9.87 0.89 28.34
CA SER A 68 8.97 -0.21 28.06
C SER A 68 7.58 0.31 27.70
N SER A 69 7.23 0.24 26.41
CA SER A 69 5.88 0.24 25.84
C SER A 69 4.82 0.93 26.71
N VAL A 70 4.65 2.23 26.55
CA VAL A 70 3.52 2.95 27.16
C VAL A 70 2.23 2.29 26.66
N SER A 71 1.38 1.83 27.58
CA SER A 71 0.07 1.27 27.23
C SER A 71 -0.98 2.36 27.32
N LEU A 72 -1.66 2.65 26.21
CA LEU A 72 -2.81 3.56 26.20
C LEU A 72 -4.12 2.78 26.34
N PRO A 73 -5.10 3.29 27.10
CA PRO A 73 -6.44 2.71 27.10
C PRO A 73 -7.04 2.83 25.68
N LEU A 74 -7.82 1.83 25.27
CA LEU A 74 -8.43 1.77 23.94
C LEU A 74 -9.21 3.03 23.57
N ALA A 75 -9.88 3.66 24.55
CA ALA A 75 -10.60 4.92 24.38
C ALA A 75 -9.72 6.07 23.84
N LYS A 76 -8.41 6.09 24.18
CA LYS A 76 -7.44 7.05 23.64
C LYS A 76 -6.88 6.63 22.27
N ILE A 77 -6.87 5.33 21.97
CA ILE A 77 -6.38 4.78 20.69
C ILE A 77 -7.38 5.05 19.55
N ILE A 78 -8.70 4.99 19.82
CA ILE A 78 -9.75 5.24 18.83
C ILE A 78 -9.57 6.57 18.08
N PRO A 79 -9.44 7.74 18.74
CA PRO A 79 -9.25 8.99 18.03
C PRO A 79 -7.90 9.07 17.29
N ILE A 80 -6.85 8.42 17.80
CA ILE A 80 -5.53 8.37 17.13
C ILE A 80 -5.66 7.66 15.78
N ILE A 81 -6.28 6.48 15.74
CA ILE A 81 -6.50 5.72 14.51
C ILE A 81 -7.40 6.50 13.54
N ASN A 82 -8.49 7.11 14.02
CA ASN A 82 -9.38 7.91 13.17
C ASN A 82 -8.65 9.08 12.50
N GLY A 83 -7.67 9.68 13.18
CA GLY A 83 -6.82 10.74 12.60
C GLY A 83 -5.91 10.25 11.47
N GLN A 84 -5.52 8.98 11.46
CA GLN A 84 -4.61 8.43 10.44
C GLN A 84 -5.27 8.34 9.06
N ILE A 85 -6.59 8.24 8.95
CA ILE A 85 -7.30 8.20 7.66
C ILE A 85 -6.98 9.44 6.83
N GLN A 86 -6.93 10.61 7.47
CA GLN A 86 -6.59 11.87 6.80
C GLN A 86 -5.13 11.91 6.36
N SER A 87 -4.22 11.26 7.10
CA SER A 87 -2.80 11.19 6.74
C SER A 87 -2.52 10.17 5.61
N VAL A 88 -3.21 9.04 5.61
CA VAL A 88 -2.98 7.95 4.65
C VAL A 88 -3.68 8.25 3.31
N CYS A 89 -4.88 8.83 3.35
CA CYS A 89 -5.74 9.04 2.19
C CYS A 89 -5.89 10.52 1.77
N SER A 90 -4.93 11.39 2.11
CA SER A 90 -5.00 12.82 1.75
C SER A 90 -4.95 13.04 0.23
N GLU A 91 -5.68 14.06 -0.25
CA GLU A 91 -5.67 14.53 -1.65
C GLU A 91 -4.38 15.31 -2.01
N THR A 92 -3.65 15.83 -1.03
CA THR A 92 -2.27 16.34 -1.22
C THR A 92 -1.34 15.13 -1.35
N PRO A 93 -0.26 15.17 -2.16
CA PRO A 93 0.51 13.96 -2.46
C PRO A 93 1.03 13.35 -1.16
N SER A 94 0.35 12.29 -0.72
CA SER A 94 0.66 11.59 0.51
C SER A 94 2.04 11.00 0.33
N HIS A 95 2.97 11.36 1.22
CA HIS A 95 4.33 10.82 1.22
C HIS A 95 4.31 9.28 1.16
N PHE A 96 3.28 8.65 1.72
CA PHE A 96 3.06 7.21 1.61
C PHE A 96 2.79 6.74 0.17
N VAL A 97 1.89 7.39 -0.56
CA VAL A 97 1.60 7.05 -1.96
C VAL A 97 2.83 7.28 -2.84
N GLN A 98 3.58 8.36 -2.58
CA GLN A 98 4.85 8.61 -3.28
C GLN A 98 5.88 7.52 -2.99
N ASP A 99 6.03 7.11 -1.73
CA ASP A 99 6.94 6.03 -1.33
C ASP A 99 6.60 4.72 -2.05
N LEU A 100 5.31 4.36 -2.13
CA LEU A 100 4.85 3.17 -2.84
C LEU A 100 5.16 3.25 -4.35
N LEU A 101 4.92 4.39 -4.99
CA LEU A 101 5.23 4.60 -6.41
C LEU A 101 6.74 4.57 -6.69
N MET A 102 7.57 4.89 -5.70
CA MET A 102 9.02 4.88 -5.84
C MET A 102 9.66 3.51 -5.57
N MET A 103 8.94 2.55 -4.99
CA MET A 103 9.44 1.21 -4.70
C MET A 103 9.87 0.47 -5.97
N GLU A 104 11.07 -0.09 -5.93
CA GLU A 104 11.65 -0.88 -7.01
C GLU A 104 10.77 -2.09 -7.34
N GLN A 105 10.24 -2.79 -6.33
CA GLN A 105 9.36 -3.95 -6.55
C GLN A 105 8.09 -3.60 -7.35
N VAL A 106 7.54 -2.40 -7.16
CA VAL A 106 6.35 -1.93 -7.88
C VAL A 106 6.71 -1.56 -9.32
N LYS A 107 7.86 -0.92 -9.51
CA LYS A 107 8.37 -0.53 -10.83
C LYS A 107 8.73 -1.75 -11.69
N ASP A 108 9.43 -2.71 -11.10
CA ASP A 108 9.84 -3.94 -11.80
C ASP A 108 8.62 -4.77 -12.18
N PHE A 109 7.64 -4.89 -11.29
CA PHE A 109 6.38 -5.55 -11.61
C PHE A 109 5.63 -4.84 -12.74
N ALA A 110 5.56 -3.50 -12.71
CA ALA A 110 4.95 -2.73 -13.78
C ALA A 110 5.69 -2.90 -15.12
N ALA A 111 7.03 -2.97 -15.10
CA ALA A 111 7.85 -3.23 -16.27
C ALA A 111 7.61 -4.65 -16.83
N ASN A 112 7.53 -5.67 -15.97
CA ASN A 112 7.25 -7.05 -16.37
C ASN A 112 5.86 -7.18 -16.99
N VAL A 113 4.85 -6.53 -16.40
CA VAL A 113 3.50 -6.46 -16.97
C VAL A 113 3.55 -5.75 -18.32
N TYR A 114 4.23 -4.61 -18.42
CA TYR A 114 4.36 -3.89 -19.68
C TYR A 114 5.02 -4.74 -20.76
N GLU A 115 6.13 -5.40 -20.47
CA GLU A 115 6.83 -6.28 -21.41
C GLU A 115 5.92 -7.43 -21.89
N ALA A 116 5.29 -8.15 -20.95
CA ALA A 116 4.43 -9.30 -21.25
C ALA A 116 3.27 -8.96 -22.21
N PHE A 117 2.75 -7.73 -22.15
CA PHE A 117 1.62 -7.29 -22.99
C PHE A 117 2.03 -6.37 -24.17
N SER A 118 3.29 -5.95 -24.27
CA SER A 118 3.77 -5.07 -25.34
C SER A 118 4.58 -5.80 -26.41
N THR A 119 5.13 -6.98 -26.12
CA THR A 119 5.76 -7.82 -27.15
C THR A 119 4.71 -8.70 -27.82
N PRO A 120 4.48 -8.56 -29.15
CA PRO A 120 3.85 -9.64 -29.90
C PRO A 120 4.80 -10.83 -29.78
N GLN A 121 4.36 -11.91 -29.14
CA GLN A 121 5.13 -13.14 -29.03
C GLN A 121 5.77 -13.43 -30.40
N GLN A 122 7.10 -13.53 -30.43
CA GLN A 122 7.82 -14.04 -31.59
C GLN A 122 7.39 -15.50 -31.78
N LEU A 123 6.27 -15.68 -32.45
CA LEU A 123 5.80 -16.93 -33.04
C LEU A 123 6.70 -17.29 -34.23
N GLU A 124 8.01 -17.40 -34.00
CA GLU A 124 8.97 -17.98 -34.94
C GLU A 124 10.22 -18.43 -34.18
N LYS A 125 10.21 -19.69 -33.72
CA LYS A 125 11.20 -20.71 -34.07
C LYS A 125 10.85 -22.09 -33.51
#